data_AF-A0A2S7I8D9-F1
#
_entry.id   AF-A0A2S7I8D9-F1
#
_cell.length_a   1.000
_cell.length_b   1.000
_cell.length_c   1.000
_cell.angle_alpha   90.00
_cell.angle_beta   90.00
_cell.angle_gamma   90.00
#
_symmetry.space_group_name_H-M   'P 1'
#
loop_
_entity.id
_entity.type
_entity.pdbx_description
1 polymer ?
#
loop_
_entity_poly.entity_id
_entity_poly.type
_entity_poly.pdbx_seq_one_letter_code
_entity_poly.pdbx_strand_id
1 'polypeptide(L)'
;MKNQKNLAESVSKNLNDIFIEGLKDMYWVENTLVKTLPKMFENARDTRLKTAIKDHLAQTKEHVTRLEQVFEQLGEKAEAQKCFAMEGILKEGDEILKDTEEGAVRDAAIIAASQKVEHYEITSYGTLCAYAKTLNERAALDLLLRTLGEEKKSDCLLSSIADTNLNSQAMTDLLPSKNMKAV
;
A
#
# COMPACT_ATOMS: atom_id res chain seq x y z
N MET A 1 -10.89 46.18 31.52
CA MET A 1 -10.40 44.78 31.65
C MET A 1 -11.18 43.92 30.66
N LYS A 2 -10.60 43.61 29.49
CA LYS A 2 -11.22 42.72 28.51
C LYS A 2 -10.85 41.28 28.88
N ASN A 3 -11.88 40.46 29.05
CA ASN A 3 -11.80 39.07 29.43
C ASN A 3 -11.32 38.24 28.22
N GLN A 4 -10.01 38.00 28.10
CA GLN A 4 -9.47 37.00 27.19
C GLN A 4 -9.45 35.64 27.92
N LYS A 5 -10.62 35.00 27.98
CA LYS A 5 -10.72 33.55 28.17
C LYS A 5 -11.23 32.98 26.85
N ASN A 6 -10.30 32.51 26.03
CA ASN A 6 -10.42 31.38 25.09
C ASN A 6 -9.18 31.39 24.21
N LEU A 7 -8.10 30.80 24.73
CA LEU A 7 -6.97 30.39 23.92
C LEU A 7 -6.62 28.95 24.34
N ALA A 8 -6.88 28.03 23.40
CA ALA A 8 -6.56 26.61 23.40
C ALA A 8 -7.33 25.69 24.38
N GLU A 9 -8.49 25.20 23.95
CA GLU A 9 -8.82 23.79 24.23
C GLU A 9 -7.77 22.94 23.52
N SER A 10 -6.85 22.34 24.27
CA SER A 10 -5.94 21.35 23.70
C SER A 10 -6.74 20.09 23.35
N VAL A 11 -7.05 19.91 22.07
CA VAL A 11 -7.65 18.66 21.56
C VAL A 11 -6.58 17.57 21.65
N SER A 12 -6.49 16.87 22.77
CA SER A 12 -5.66 15.67 22.86
C SER A 12 -6.46 14.48 22.32
N LYS A 13 -6.08 13.97 21.15
CA LYS A 13 -6.63 12.72 20.61
C LYS A 13 -6.32 11.56 21.56
N ASN A 14 -7.29 10.69 21.78
CA ASN A 14 -7.10 9.43 22.50
C ASN A 14 -6.78 8.29 21.51
N LEU A 15 -6.55 7.08 22.05
CA LEU A 15 -6.20 5.91 21.24
C LEU A 15 -7.30 5.50 20.24
N ASN A 16 -8.58 5.61 20.64
CA ASN A 16 -9.70 5.34 19.76
C ASN A 16 -9.76 6.34 18.61
N ASP A 17 -9.53 7.63 18.88
CA ASP A 17 -9.54 8.67 17.84
C ASP A 17 -8.49 8.37 16.75
N ILE A 18 -7.26 8.04 17.14
CA ILE A 18 -6.19 7.71 16.18
C ILE A 18 -6.37 6.34 15.51
N PHE A 19 -7.11 5.42 16.14
CA PHE A 19 -7.50 4.16 15.53
C PHE A 19 -8.51 4.37 14.41
N ILE A 20 -9.58 5.14 14.68
CA ILE A 20 -10.59 5.49 13.67
C ILE A 20 -9.97 6.31 12.53
N GLU A 21 -9.12 7.29 12.83
CA GLU A 21 -8.42 8.05 11.78
C GLU A 21 -7.54 7.16 10.89
N GLY A 22 -6.80 6.22 11.48
CA GLY A 22 -5.99 5.28 10.70
C GLY A 22 -6.84 4.33 9.84
N LEU A 23 -8.03 3.92 10.31
CA LEU A 23 -8.99 3.16 9.48
C LEU A 23 -9.50 3.99 8.31
N LYS A 24 -9.79 5.29 8.50
CA LYS A 24 -10.23 6.19 7.44
C LYS A 24 -9.15 6.43 6.39
N ASP A 25 -7.89 6.55 6.84
CA ASP A 25 -6.73 6.65 5.96
C ASP A 25 -6.59 5.38 5.12
N MET A 26 -6.61 4.20 5.75
CA MET A 26 -6.52 2.93 5.02
C MET A 26 -7.69 2.69 4.09
N TYR A 27 -8.91 3.09 4.48
CA TYR A 27 -10.06 3.00 3.59
C TYR A 27 -9.92 3.86 2.33
N TRP A 28 -9.28 5.03 2.44
CA TRP A 28 -8.91 5.81 1.26
C TRP A 28 -7.81 5.14 0.44
N VAL A 29 -6.79 4.57 1.09
CA VAL A 29 -5.69 3.86 0.42
C VAL A 29 -6.23 2.75 -0.47
N GLU A 30 -7.00 1.82 0.10
CA GLU A 30 -7.55 0.66 -0.60
C GLU A 30 -8.44 1.08 -1.78
N ASN A 31 -9.34 2.04 -1.56
CA ASN A 31 -10.19 2.58 -2.62
C ASN A 31 -9.41 3.27 -3.74
N THR A 32 -8.25 3.84 -3.42
CA THR A 32 -7.35 4.44 -4.41
C THR A 32 -6.59 3.35 -5.16
N LEU A 33 -6.08 2.33 -4.47
CA LEU A 33 -5.40 1.19 -5.08
C LEU A 33 -6.28 0.41 -6.04
N VAL A 34 -7.56 0.20 -5.73
CA VAL A 34 -8.53 -0.41 -6.66
C VAL A 34 -8.57 0.31 -8.01
N LYS A 35 -8.31 1.62 -8.04
CA LYS A 35 -8.31 2.45 -9.26
C LYS A 35 -6.94 2.51 -9.93
N THR A 36 -5.85 2.40 -9.17
CA THR A 36 -4.48 2.56 -9.71
C THR A 36 -3.85 1.24 -10.16
N LEU A 37 -4.15 0.11 -9.51
CA LEU A 37 -3.61 -1.19 -9.87
C LEU A 37 -3.88 -1.60 -11.34
N PRO A 38 -5.06 -1.34 -11.93
CA PRO A 38 -5.28 -1.59 -13.37
C PRO A 38 -4.26 -0.88 -14.26
N LYS A 39 -3.87 0.36 -13.93
CA LYS A 39 -2.85 1.11 -14.69
C LYS A 39 -1.49 0.41 -14.63
N MET A 40 -1.09 -0.09 -13.46
CA MET A 40 0.17 -0.82 -13.29
C MET A 40 0.15 -2.14 -14.07
N PHE A 41 -0.97 -2.86 -14.03
CA PHE A 41 -1.16 -4.09 -14.82
C PHE A 41 -0.99 -3.85 -16.31
N GLU A 42 -1.59 -2.78 -16.87
CA GLU A 42 -1.48 -2.47 -18.30
C GLU A 42 -0.06 -2.11 -18.73
N ASN A 43 0.72 -1.48 -17.84
CA ASN A 43 2.09 -1.06 -18.13
C ASN A 43 3.14 -2.14 -17.86
N ALA A 44 2.76 -3.24 -17.21
CA ALA A 44 3.65 -4.37 -16.96
C ALA A 44 3.71 -5.35 -18.16
N ARG A 45 4.91 -5.88 -18.43
CA ARG A 45 5.18 -6.86 -19.50
C ARG A 45 5.42 -8.27 -18.95
N ASP A 46 6.09 -8.40 -17.82
CA ASP A 46 6.31 -9.68 -17.16
C ASP A 46 4.97 -10.33 -16.75
N THR A 47 4.77 -11.57 -17.19
CA THR A 47 3.51 -12.30 -16.98
C THR A 47 3.26 -12.66 -15.52
N ARG A 48 4.32 -12.85 -14.71
CA ARG A 48 4.19 -13.13 -13.28
C ARG A 48 3.84 -11.84 -12.54
N LEU A 49 4.44 -10.71 -12.91
CA LEU A 49 4.10 -9.40 -12.37
C LEU A 49 2.64 -9.04 -12.67
N LYS A 50 2.20 -9.20 -13.92
CA LYS A 50 0.78 -8.99 -14.29
C LYS A 50 -0.17 -9.86 -13.46
N THR A 51 0.17 -11.13 -13.28
CA THR A 51 -0.63 -12.04 -12.43
C THR A 51 -0.67 -11.55 -10.99
N ALA A 52 0.48 -11.20 -10.41
CA ALA A 52 0.56 -10.68 -9.05
C ALA A 52 -0.28 -9.41 -8.84
N ILE A 53 -0.20 -8.43 -9.76
CA ILE A 53 -1.00 -7.19 -9.70
C ILE A 53 -2.50 -7.49 -9.80
N LYS A 54 -2.89 -8.43 -10.67
CA LYS A 54 -4.29 -8.81 -10.85
C LYS A 54 -4.86 -9.50 -9.60
N ASP A 55 -4.08 -10.40 -9.01
CA ASP A 55 -4.46 -11.11 -7.79
C ASP A 55 -4.55 -10.13 -6.61
N HIS A 56 -3.56 -9.24 -6.48
CA HIS A 56 -3.58 -8.20 -5.46
C HIS A 56 -4.77 -7.26 -5.63
N LEU A 57 -5.13 -6.83 -6.84
CA LEU A 57 -6.36 -6.05 -7.08
C LEU A 57 -7.64 -6.76 -6.62
N ALA A 58 -7.71 -8.09 -6.73
CA ALA A 58 -8.84 -8.84 -6.18
C ALA A 58 -8.82 -8.81 -4.65
N GLN A 59 -7.65 -8.93 -4.02
CA GLN A 59 -7.48 -8.81 -2.57
C GLN A 59 -7.83 -7.40 -2.07
N THR A 60 -7.31 -6.34 -2.69
CA THR A 60 -7.60 -4.93 -2.35
C THR A 60 -9.11 -4.65 -2.33
N LYS A 61 -9.88 -5.22 -3.26
CA LYS A 61 -11.35 -5.09 -3.24
C LYS A 61 -11.98 -5.76 -2.01
N GLU A 62 -11.49 -6.93 -1.63
CA GLU A 62 -11.90 -7.58 -0.39
C GLU A 62 -11.45 -6.80 0.86
N HIS A 63 -10.29 -6.13 0.80
CA HIS A 63 -9.79 -5.27 1.89
C HIS A 63 -10.70 -4.07 2.12
N VAL A 64 -11.19 -3.43 1.05
CA VAL A 64 -12.23 -2.39 1.13
C VAL A 64 -13.46 -2.92 1.88
N THR A 65 -13.97 -4.08 1.49
CA THR A 65 -15.14 -4.69 2.15
C THR A 65 -14.87 -5.07 3.60
N ARG A 66 -13.66 -5.53 3.94
CA ARG A 66 -13.28 -5.81 5.34
C ARG A 66 -13.21 -4.54 6.17
N LEU A 67 -12.70 -3.44 5.63
CA LEU A 67 -12.70 -2.16 6.33
C LEU A 67 -14.12 -1.66 6.58
N GLU A 68 -15.04 -1.81 5.61
CA GLU A 68 -16.46 -1.50 5.82
C GLU A 68 -17.05 -2.31 6.98
N GLN A 69 -16.74 -3.62 7.06
CA GLN A 69 -17.14 -4.47 8.18
C GLN A 69 -16.51 -4.03 9.51
N VAL A 70 -15.25 -3.59 9.51
CA VAL A 70 -14.59 -3.04 10.71
C VAL A 70 -15.31 -1.78 11.17
N PHE A 71 -15.63 -0.84 10.27
CA PHE A 71 -16.40 0.35 10.61
C PHE A 71 -17.77 0.01 11.19
N GLU A 72 -18.49 -0.92 10.58
CA GLU A 72 -19.80 -1.39 11.08
C GLU A 72 -19.71 -1.95 12.51
N GLN A 73 -18.70 -2.78 12.80
CA GLN A 73 -18.49 -3.34 14.13
C GLN A 73 -18.20 -2.29 15.21
N LEU A 74 -17.55 -1.20 14.82
CA LEU A 74 -17.24 -0.08 15.70
C LEU A 74 -18.42 0.91 15.83
N GLY A 75 -19.52 0.69 15.11
CA GLY A 75 -20.65 1.62 15.06
C GLY A 75 -20.32 2.92 14.33
N GLU A 76 -19.28 2.92 13.51
CA GLU A 76 -18.77 4.08 12.79
C GLU A 76 -19.17 4.02 11.32
N LYS A 77 -19.31 5.19 10.69
CA LYS A 77 -19.54 5.25 9.25
C LYS A 77 -18.20 5.11 8.51
N ALA A 78 -18.13 4.20 7.55
CA ALA A 78 -17.00 4.13 6.63
C ALA A 78 -16.83 5.46 5.88
N GLU A 79 -15.68 6.10 6.10
CA GLU A 79 -15.36 7.40 5.53
C GLU A 79 -13.90 7.39 5.08
N ALA A 80 -13.66 7.79 3.85
CA ALA A 80 -12.31 7.85 3.31
C ALA A 80 -11.68 9.19 3.67
N GLN A 81 -10.54 9.15 4.37
CA GLN A 81 -9.71 10.32 4.60
C GLN A 81 -8.48 10.25 3.72
N LYS A 82 -8.20 11.33 2.97
CA LYS A 82 -7.09 11.35 2.03
C LYS A 82 -5.75 11.10 2.74
N CYS A 83 -5.10 9.98 2.40
CA CYS A 83 -3.76 9.68 2.90
C CYS A 83 -2.69 10.35 2.01
N PHE A 84 -2.09 11.42 2.51
CA PHE A 84 -1.04 12.15 1.78
C PHE A 84 0.23 11.32 1.57
N ALA A 85 0.55 10.40 2.49
CA ALA A 85 1.72 9.54 2.35
C ALA A 85 1.55 8.59 1.15
N MET A 86 0.41 7.89 1.08
CA MET A 86 0.10 7.01 -0.04
C MET A 86 -0.05 7.78 -1.36
N GLU A 87 -0.65 8.98 -1.35
CA GLU A 87 -0.68 9.83 -2.55
C GLU A 87 0.74 10.12 -3.08
N GLY A 88 1.71 10.37 -2.20
CA GLY A 88 3.10 10.58 -2.58
C GLY A 88 3.72 9.34 -3.23
N ILE A 89 3.53 8.17 -2.62
CA ILE A 89 4.04 6.88 -3.15
C ILE A 89 3.44 6.59 -4.53
N LEU A 90 2.13 6.82 -4.72
CA LEU A 90 1.46 6.61 -6.00
C LEU A 90 1.95 7.58 -7.09
N LYS A 91 2.27 8.83 -6.72
CA LYS A 91 2.88 9.79 -7.64
C LYS A 91 4.27 9.34 -8.09
N GLU A 92 5.06 8.76 -7.19
CA GLU A 92 6.36 8.18 -7.56
C GLU A 92 6.19 7.05 -8.59
N GLY A 93 5.20 6.17 -8.38
CA GLY A 93 4.85 5.12 -9.36
C GLY A 93 4.43 5.69 -10.72
N ASP A 94 3.69 6.79 -10.73
CA ASP A 94 3.29 7.48 -11.96
C ASP A 94 4.46 8.14 -12.69
N GLU A 95 5.47 8.63 -11.97
CA GLU A 95 6.70 9.18 -12.55
C GLU A 95 7.58 8.08 -13.15
N ILE A 96 7.73 6.95 -12.45
CA ILE A 96 8.43 5.77 -12.97
C ILE A 96 7.88 5.32 -14.34
N LEU A 97 6.56 5.31 -14.51
CA LEU A 97 5.94 4.93 -15.79
C LEU A 97 6.23 5.91 -16.93
N LYS A 98 6.49 7.19 -16.62
CA LYS A 98 6.84 8.22 -17.61
C LYS A 98 8.32 8.17 -17.97
N ASP A 99 9.17 7.84 -17.00
CA ASP A 99 10.63 7.92 -17.11
C ASP A 99 11.27 6.61 -17.60
N THR A 100 10.46 5.55 -17.80
CA THR A 100 10.93 4.25 -18.29
C THR A 100 10.18 3.84 -19.54
N GLU A 101 10.88 3.22 -20.50
CA GLU A 101 10.26 2.55 -21.64
C GLU A 101 9.68 1.18 -21.25
N GLU A 102 8.72 0.67 -22.02
CA GLU A 102 8.18 -0.66 -21.78
C GLU A 102 9.26 -1.74 -21.89
N GLY A 103 9.33 -2.62 -20.89
CA GLY A 103 10.32 -3.69 -20.83
C GLY A 103 10.72 -4.04 -19.41
N ALA A 104 11.79 -4.82 -19.26
CA ALA A 104 12.20 -5.35 -17.97
C ALA A 104 12.59 -4.26 -16.96
N VAL A 105 13.15 -3.12 -17.44
CA VAL A 105 13.47 -1.97 -16.58
C VAL A 105 12.21 -1.35 -15.98
N ARG A 106 11.15 -1.14 -16.78
CA ARG A 106 9.88 -0.63 -16.28
C ARG A 106 9.23 -1.63 -15.31
N ASP A 107 9.25 -2.91 -15.61
CA ASP A 107 8.70 -3.93 -14.71
C ASP A 107 9.43 -3.96 -13.35
N ALA A 108 10.76 -3.85 -13.35
CA ALA A 108 11.54 -3.77 -12.13
C ALA A 108 11.19 -2.51 -11.31
N ALA A 109 10.96 -1.38 -12.00
CA ALA A 109 10.57 -0.14 -11.36
C ALA A 109 9.11 -0.17 -10.85
N ILE A 110 8.19 -0.83 -11.56
CA ILE A 110 6.82 -1.11 -11.09
C ILE A 110 6.89 -1.94 -9.80
N ILE A 111 7.70 -3.00 -9.76
CA ILE A 111 7.87 -3.81 -8.53
C ILE A 111 8.37 -2.93 -7.38
N ALA A 112 9.39 -2.12 -7.61
CA ALA A 112 9.93 -1.24 -6.57
C ALA A 112 8.85 -0.27 -6.02
N ALA A 113 8.02 0.31 -6.89
CA ALA A 113 6.91 1.16 -6.47
C ALA A 113 5.83 0.38 -5.71
N SER A 114 5.45 -0.80 -6.21
CA SER A 114 4.48 -1.67 -5.54
C SER A 114 4.97 -2.10 -4.15
N GLN A 115 6.23 -2.46 -3.97
CA GLN A 115 6.75 -2.82 -2.64
C GLN A 115 6.71 -1.64 -1.65
N LYS A 116 6.89 -0.40 -2.11
CA LYS A 116 6.70 0.78 -1.25
C LYS A 116 5.26 0.93 -0.77
N VAL A 117 4.29 0.64 -1.65
CA VAL A 117 2.86 0.58 -1.29
C VAL A 117 2.67 -0.50 -0.23
N GLU A 118 3.07 -1.74 -0.50
CA GLU A 118 2.91 -2.86 0.43
C GLU A 118 3.52 -2.58 1.81
N HIS A 119 4.73 -2.02 1.86
CA HIS A 119 5.40 -1.70 3.13
C HIS A 119 4.65 -0.61 3.92
N TYR A 120 4.03 0.35 3.25
CA TYR A 120 3.17 1.33 3.90
C TYR A 120 1.95 0.65 4.51
N GLU A 121 1.30 -0.25 3.77
CA GLU A 121 0.10 -0.98 4.23
C GLU A 121 0.42 -1.94 5.36
N ILE A 122 1.52 -2.72 5.26
CA ILE A 122 2.00 -3.62 6.33
C ILE A 122 2.24 -2.84 7.63
N THR A 123 2.86 -1.66 7.53
CA THR A 123 3.12 -0.80 8.69
C THR A 123 1.81 -0.27 9.29
N SER A 124 0.90 0.18 8.44
CA SER A 124 -0.38 0.77 8.85
C SER A 124 -1.30 -0.28 9.48
N TYR A 125 -1.53 -1.41 8.82
CA TYR A 125 -2.32 -2.51 9.36
C TYR A 125 -1.69 -3.15 10.60
N GLY A 126 -0.35 -3.27 10.65
CA GLY A 126 0.34 -3.72 11.87
C GLY A 126 0.04 -2.83 13.07
N THR A 127 0.02 -1.51 12.86
CA THR A 127 -0.33 -0.51 13.88
C THR A 127 -1.81 -0.59 14.27
N LEU A 128 -2.71 -0.68 13.29
CA LEU A 128 -4.16 -0.81 13.54
C LEU A 128 -4.50 -2.09 14.30
N CYS A 129 -3.82 -3.21 14.02
CA CYS A 129 -3.95 -4.44 14.79
C CYS A 129 -3.55 -4.24 16.26
N ALA A 130 -2.44 -3.52 16.51
CA ALA A 130 -2.00 -3.23 17.87
C ALA A 130 -3.03 -2.36 18.63
N TYR A 131 -3.62 -1.37 17.94
CA TYR A 131 -4.67 -0.52 18.51
C TYR A 131 -5.95 -1.32 18.80
N ALA A 132 -6.46 -2.08 17.83
CA ALA A 132 -7.64 -2.92 18.00
C ALA A 132 -7.48 -3.92 19.17
N LYS A 133 -6.28 -4.51 19.31
CA LYS A 133 -5.95 -5.38 20.45
C LYS A 133 -6.02 -4.64 21.79
N THR A 134 -5.46 -3.43 21.84
CA THR A 134 -5.41 -2.61 23.07
C THR A 134 -6.80 -2.11 23.48
N LEU A 135 -7.63 -1.77 22.51
CA LEU A 135 -9.03 -1.35 22.70
C LEU A 135 -9.99 -2.53 22.94
N ASN A 136 -9.50 -3.77 22.86
CA ASN A 136 -10.28 -5.01 22.96
C ASN A 136 -11.34 -5.17 21.86
N GLU A 137 -11.09 -4.59 20.68
CA GLU A 137 -11.90 -4.71 19.46
C GLU A 137 -11.56 -6.00 18.71
N ARG A 138 -11.95 -7.14 19.29
CA ARG A 138 -11.50 -8.47 18.83
C ARG A 138 -11.95 -8.82 17.42
N ALA A 139 -13.18 -8.44 17.05
CA ALA A 139 -13.72 -8.73 15.74
C ALA A 139 -13.01 -7.89 14.65
N ALA A 140 -12.74 -6.62 14.94
CA ALA A 140 -11.95 -5.76 14.07
C ALA A 140 -10.51 -6.27 13.93
N LEU A 141 -9.90 -6.69 15.03
CA LEU A 141 -8.55 -7.26 15.03
C LEU A 141 -8.42 -8.47 14.10
N ASP A 142 -9.39 -9.39 14.11
CA ASP A 142 -9.37 -10.57 13.24
C ASP A 142 -9.37 -10.17 11.75
N LEU A 143 -10.24 -9.24 11.37
CA LEU A 143 -10.33 -8.73 10.00
C LEU A 143 -9.03 -8.03 9.56
N LEU A 144 -8.48 -7.17 10.42
CA LEU A 144 -7.24 -6.44 10.13
C LEU A 144 -6.02 -7.37 10.04
N LEU A 145 -5.95 -8.43 10.86
CA LEU A 145 -4.88 -9.42 10.79
C LEU A 145 -4.92 -10.23 9.49
N ARG A 146 -6.11 -10.49 8.95
CA ARG A 146 -6.26 -11.17 7.66
C ARG A 146 -5.72 -10.32 6.52
N THR A 147 -6.08 -9.03 6.48
CA THR A 147 -5.52 -8.09 5.49
C THR A 147 -4.01 -7.96 5.63
N LEU A 148 -3.50 -7.73 6.86
CA LEU A 148 -2.06 -7.69 7.12
C LEU A 148 -1.31 -8.96 6.63
N GLY A 149 -1.93 -10.12 6.77
CA GLY A 149 -1.36 -11.39 6.30
C GLY A 149 -1.36 -11.52 4.77
N GLU A 150 -2.28 -10.87 4.07
CA GLU A 150 -2.33 -10.82 2.61
C GLU A 150 -1.28 -9.85 2.06
N GLU A 151 -1.12 -8.65 2.62
CA GLU A 151 -0.09 -7.70 2.16
C GLU A 151 1.33 -8.25 2.32
N LYS A 152 1.59 -8.90 3.45
CA LYS A 152 2.89 -9.57 3.66
C LYS A 152 3.17 -10.63 2.61
N LYS A 153 2.15 -11.34 2.14
CA LYS A 153 2.30 -12.34 1.08
C LYS A 153 2.50 -11.67 -0.29
N SER A 154 1.79 -10.56 -0.55
CA SER A 154 1.95 -9.76 -1.77
C SER A 154 3.39 -9.23 -1.89
N ASP A 155 3.93 -8.61 -0.84
CA ASP A 155 5.33 -8.15 -0.81
C ASP A 155 6.36 -9.29 -1.00
N CYS A 156 6.15 -10.44 -0.34
CA CYS A 156 7.00 -11.61 -0.55
C CYS A 156 6.96 -12.11 -2.00
N LEU A 157 5.79 -12.08 -2.64
CA LEU A 157 5.63 -12.47 -4.05
C LEU A 157 6.36 -11.49 -4.97
N LEU A 158 6.22 -10.18 -4.75
CA LEU A 158 6.93 -9.14 -5.48
C LEU A 158 8.45 -9.31 -5.36
N SER A 159 8.96 -9.54 -4.15
CA SER A 159 10.38 -9.84 -3.90
C SER A 159 10.86 -11.06 -4.69
N SER A 160 10.06 -12.13 -4.72
CA SER A 160 10.39 -13.33 -5.49
C SER A 160 10.44 -13.07 -6.99
N ILE A 161 9.56 -12.23 -7.54
CA ILE A 161 9.55 -11.87 -8.96
C ILE A 161 10.79 -11.04 -9.30
N ALA A 162 11.17 -10.08 -8.45
CA ALA A 162 12.37 -9.27 -8.63
C ALA A 162 13.66 -10.12 -8.66
N ASP A 163 13.78 -11.09 -7.74
CA ASP A 163 14.98 -11.92 -7.55
C ASP A 163 15.19 -12.97 -8.65
N THR A 164 14.13 -13.43 -9.30
CA THR A 164 14.21 -14.68 -10.08
C THR A 164 14.73 -14.54 -11.51
N ASN A 165 14.61 -13.38 -12.17
CA ASN A 165 15.12 -13.15 -13.54
C ASN A 165 14.96 -11.70 -13.99
N LEU A 166 13.99 -10.96 -13.42
CA LEU A 166 13.61 -9.64 -13.93
C LEU A 166 14.75 -8.62 -13.79
N ASN A 167 15.42 -8.59 -12.64
CA ASN A 167 16.57 -7.71 -12.44
C ASN A 167 17.75 -8.06 -13.38
N SER A 168 17.94 -9.34 -13.70
CA SER A 168 18.96 -9.78 -14.66
C SER A 168 18.60 -9.40 -16.11
N GLN A 169 17.32 -9.44 -16.47
CA GLN A 169 16.82 -8.96 -17.77
C GLN A 169 16.98 -7.44 -17.87
N ALA A 170 16.57 -6.69 -16.86
CA ALA A 170 16.71 -5.24 -16.79
C ALA A 170 18.19 -4.79 -16.92
N MET A 171 19.12 -5.54 -16.33
CA MET A 171 20.56 -5.30 -16.49
C MET A 171 21.03 -5.49 -17.95
N THR A 172 20.49 -6.47 -18.66
CA THR A 172 20.92 -6.82 -20.03
C THR A 172 20.45 -5.79 -21.06
N ASP A 173 19.26 -5.21 -20.86
CA ASP A 173 18.69 -4.17 -21.73
C ASP A 173 19.53 -2.86 -21.74
N LEU A 174 20.42 -2.67 -20.76
CA LEU A 174 21.26 -1.48 -20.60
C LEU A 174 22.70 -1.63 -21.13
N LEU A 175 23.14 -2.82 -21.56
CA LEU A 175 24.55 -3.06 -21.89
C LEU A 175 24.72 -3.73 -23.26
N PRO A 176 25.16 -3.00 -24.32
CA PRO A 176 25.95 -3.63 -25.35
C PRO A 176 27.22 -4.16 -24.67
N SER A 177 27.27 -5.48 -24.47
CA SER A 177 28.36 -6.29 -23.91
C SER A 177 29.49 -5.46 -23.27
N LYS A 178 29.37 -5.13 -21.97
CA LYS A 178 30.59 -4.83 -21.22
C LYS A 178 31.40 -6.12 -21.22
N ASN A 179 32.48 -6.10 -21.99
CA ASN A 179 33.44 -7.19 -22.12
C ASN A 179 33.80 -7.69 -20.72
N MET A 180 33.29 -8.88 -20.35
CA MET A 180 33.49 -9.50 -19.04
C MET A 180 34.88 -10.16 -18.96
N LYS A 181 35.90 -9.42 -19.41
CA LYS A 181 37.32 -9.71 -19.30
C LYS A 181 38.02 -8.51 -18.67
N ALA A 182 37.64 -8.17 -17.45
CA ALA A 182 38.48 -7.35 -16.58
C ALA A 182 38.06 -7.58 -15.13
N VAL A 183 38.92 -8.32 -14.44
CA VAL A 183 39.01 -8.60 -12.99
C VAL A 183 38.02 -9.64 -12.46
#